data_AF-A0A8T4WLS4-F1
#
_entry.id   AF-A0A8T4WLS4-F1
#
_cell.length_a   1.000
_cell.length_b   1.000
_cell.length_c   1.000
_cell.angle_alpha   90.00
_cell.angle_beta   90.00
_cell.angle_gamma   90.00
#
_symmetry.space_group_name_H-M   'P 1'
#
loop_
_entity.id
_entity.type
_entity.pdbx_description
1 polymer ?
#
loop_
_entity_poly.entity_id
_entity_poly.type
_entity_poly.pdbx_seq_one_letter_code
_entity_poly.pdbx_strand_id
1 'polypeptide(L)'
;MELKVTKVVKADTFEVFPPWRWKDQSGIKVKVANIEAPREGEVGYERAKVNLKSVLEGKKVELKNKKDVDFDCLVCDVYVDGEDIKKTKL
;
A
#
# COMPACT_ATOMS: atom_id res chain seq x y z
N MET A 1 -5.32 1.22 13.78
CA MET A 1 -6.22 2.14 13.06
C MET A 1 -6.45 1.54 11.70
N GLU A 2 -7.72 1.31 11.36
CA GLU A 2 -8.12 0.81 10.05
C GLU A 2 -8.34 1.98 9.10
N LEU A 3 -7.84 1.86 7.87
CA LEU A 3 -8.05 2.83 6.80
C LEU A 3 -8.62 2.11 5.59
N LYS A 4 -9.54 2.73 4.85
CA LYS A 4 -10.11 2.14 3.64
C LYS A 4 -9.22 2.45 2.45
N VAL A 5 -8.85 1.44 1.68
CA VAL A 5 -8.15 1.63 0.40
C VAL A 5 -9.14 2.15 -0.63
N THR A 6 -8.86 3.32 -1.18
CA THR A 6 -9.72 3.97 -2.18
C THR A 6 -9.30 3.65 -3.61
N LYS A 7 -7.99 3.46 -3.85
CA LYS A 7 -7.44 3.25 -5.19
C LYS A 7 -6.05 2.64 -5.15
N VAL A 8 -5.74 1.69 -6.03
CA VAL A 8 -4.36 1.26 -6.29
C VAL A 8 -3.76 2.11 -7.42
N VAL A 9 -2.61 2.75 -7.15
CA VAL A 9 -1.94 3.70 -8.07
C VAL A 9 -0.85 2.99 -8.88
N LYS A 10 0.01 2.22 -8.21
CA LYS A 10 1.14 1.48 -8.77
C LYS A 10 1.17 0.05 -8.24
N ALA A 11 2.11 -0.76 -8.71
CA ALA A 11 2.31 -2.13 -8.25
C ALA A 11 2.72 -2.27 -6.76
N ASP A 12 3.07 -1.17 -6.08
CA ASP A 12 3.40 -1.12 -4.64
C ASP A 12 2.70 0.00 -3.86
N THR A 13 1.90 0.84 -4.53
CA THR A 13 1.42 2.11 -3.99
C THR A 13 -0.09 2.24 -4.14
N PHE A 14 -0.78 2.62 -3.06
CA PHE A 14 -2.23 2.80 -3.01
C PHE A 14 -2.64 4.03 -2.18
N GLU A 15 -3.88 4.45 -2.33
CA GLU A 15 -4.49 5.55 -1.60
C GLU A 15 -5.46 5.06 -0.52
N VAL A 16 -5.54 5.79 0.60
CA VAL A 16 -6.42 5.48 1.73
C VAL A 16 -7.30 6.65 2.16
N PHE A 17 -8.43 6.32 2.78
CA PHE A 17 -9.32 7.26 3.47
C PHE A 17 -9.81 6.67 4.81
N PRO A 18 -9.81 7.44 5.93
CA PRO A 18 -9.32 8.81 6.06
C PRO A 18 -7.79 8.90 5.82
N PRO A 19 -7.22 10.12 5.67
CA PRO A 19 -5.78 10.28 5.53
C PRO A 19 -5.04 9.63 6.71
N TRP A 20 -3.92 8.96 6.43
CA TRP A 20 -3.05 8.48 7.49
C TRP A 20 -2.40 9.66 8.20
N ARG A 21 -2.04 9.44 9.47
CA ARG A 21 -1.26 10.39 10.28
C ARG A 21 -0.11 9.65 10.92
N TRP A 22 1.08 10.22 10.81
CA TRP A 22 2.27 9.68 11.45
C TRP A 22 3.27 10.80 11.71
N LYS A 23 3.69 10.94 12.98
CA LYS A 23 4.40 12.13 13.46
C LYS A 23 3.59 13.39 13.12
N ASP A 24 4.26 14.47 12.71
CA ASP A 24 3.64 15.73 12.29
C ASP A 24 3.23 15.75 10.81
N GLN A 25 3.12 14.56 10.19
CA GLN A 25 2.77 14.41 8.77
C GLN A 25 1.46 13.64 8.57
N SER A 26 0.80 13.92 7.46
CA SER A 26 -0.40 13.22 7.00
C SER A 26 -0.45 13.13 5.49
N GLY A 27 -1.13 12.13 4.98
CA GLY A 27 -1.30 11.96 3.54
C GLY A 27 -2.30 10.86 3.21
N ILE A 28 -2.49 10.63 1.91
CA ILE A 28 -3.40 9.59 1.42
C ILE A 28 -2.65 8.43 0.79
N LYS A 29 -1.41 8.61 0.34
CA LYS A 29 -0.67 7.55 -0.36
C LYS A 29 0.15 6.70 0.59
N VAL A 30 0.14 5.40 0.37
CA VAL A 30 0.86 4.40 1.13
C VAL A 30 1.65 3.55 0.16
N LYS A 31 2.92 3.34 0.46
CA LYS A 31 3.83 2.44 -0.26
C LYS A 31 4.12 1.23 0.62
N VAL A 32 3.91 0.03 0.09
CA VAL A 32 4.13 -1.21 0.84
C VAL A 32 5.64 -1.36 1.09
N ALA A 33 6.03 -1.51 2.34
CA ALA A 33 7.43 -1.66 2.71
C ALA A 33 7.99 -3.04 2.35
N ASN A 34 9.29 -3.10 2.03
CA ASN A 34 10.02 -4.35 1.80
C ASN A 34 9.45 -5.25 0.69
N ILE A 35 8.89 -4.67 -0.37
CA ILE A 35 8.57 -5.39 -1.60
C ILE A 35 9.34 -4.82 -2.77
N GLU A 36 9.81 -5.69 -3.66
CA GLU A 36 10.29 -5.31 -4.98
C GLU A 36 9.12 -5.42 -5.95
N ALA A 37 8.55 -4.29 -6.33
CA ALA A 37 7.51 -4.24 -7.35
C ALA A 37 8.12 -3.78 -8.68
N PRO A 38 7.71 -4.36 -9.82
CA PRO A 38 8.10 -3.85 -11.12
C PRO A 38 7.69 -2.38 -11.26
N ARG A 39 8.48 -1.60 -11.99
CA ARG A 39 8.17 -0.22 -12.34
C ARG A 39 7.27 -0.16 -13.57
N GLU A 40 6.63 0.98 -13.77
CA GLU A 40 5.84 1.22 -14.98
C GLU A 40 6.70 1.03 -16.24
N GLY A 41 6.23 0.19 -17.16
CA GLY A 41 6.97 -0.21 -18.36
C GLY A 41 7.82 -1.49 -18.20
N GLU A 42 8.07 -1.96 -16.98
CA GLU A 42 8.76 -3.23 -16.76
C GLU A 42 7.83 -4.44 -16.95
N VAL A 43 8.42 -5.56 -17.36
CA VAL A 43 7.67 -6.82 -17.53
C VAL A 43 7.05 -7.23 -16.20
N GLY A 44 5.73 -7.46 -16.20
CA GLY A 44 4.98 -7.88 -15.02
C GLY A 44 4.34 -6.75 -14.21
N TYR A 45 4.59 -5.47 -14.55
CA TYR A 45 3.98 -4.33 -13.85
C TYR A 45 2.45 -4.39 -13.79
N GLU A 46 1.79 -4.54 -14.94
CA GLU A 46 0.33 -4.59 -15.00
C GLU A 46 -0.24 -5.74 -14.19
N ARG A 47 0.44 -6.91 -14.22
CA ARG A 47 0.04 -8.07 -13.44
C ARG A 47 0.15 -7.80 -11.93
N ALA A 48 1.27 -7.27 -11.47
CA ALA A 48 1.49 -6.93 -10.07
C ALA A 48 0.47 -5.88 -9.58
N LYS A 49 0.19 -4.86 -10.41
CA LYS A 49 -0.82 -3.84 -10.11
C LYS A 49 -2.22 -4.42 -10.01
N VAL A 50 -2.61 -5.31 -10.92
CA VAL A 50 -3.91 -6.02 -10.88
C VAL A 50 -4.02 -6.91 -9.64
N ASN A 51 -2.96 -7.64 -9.30
CA ASN A 51 -2.93 -8.48 -8.10
C ASN A 51 -3.10 -7.61 -6.85
N LEU A 52 -2.34 -6.53 -6.71
CA LEU A 52 -2.45 -5.60 -5.58
C LEU A 52 -3.86 -5.00 -5.48
N LYS A 53 -4.45 -4.61 -6.62
CA LYS A 53 -5.85 -4.14 -6.71
C LYS A 53 -6.83 -5.18 -6.20
N SER A 54 -6.69 -6.46 -6.58
CA SER A 54 -7.57 -7.54 -6.11
C SER A 54 -7.47 -7.80 -4.61
N VAL A 55 -6.28 -7.58 -4.02
CA VAL A 55 -6.04 -7.80 -2.59
C VAL A 55 -6.53 -6.61 -1.76
N LEU A 56 -6.33 -5.39 -2.23
CA LEU A 56 -6.48 -4.18 -1.40
C LEU A 56 -7.69 -3.32 -1.74
N GLU A 57 -8.06 -3.14 -3.01
CA GLU A 57 -8.97 -2.06 -3.40
C GLU A 57 -10.36 -2.23 -2.78
N GLY A 58 -10.86 -1.18 -2.12
CA GLY A 58 -12.13 -1.19 -1.39
C GLY A 58 -12.08 -1.84 0.00
N LYS A 59 -11.01 -2.56 0.36
CA LYS A 59 -10.85 -3.18 1.67
C LYS A 59 -10.35 -2.20 2.73
N LYS A 60 -10.49 -2.60 3.99
CA LYS A 60 -9.84 -1.96 5.11
C LYS A 60 -8.44 -2.56 5.31
N VAL A 61 -7.49 -1.70 5.65
CA VAL A 61 -6.11 -2.09 5.95
C VAL A 61 -5.66 -1.55 7.29
N GLU A 62 -4.76 -2.27 7.93
CA GLU A 62 -3.97 -1.78 9.06
C GLU A 62 -2.55 -1.44 8.59
N LEU A 63 -2.09 -0.24 8.94
CA LEU A 63 -0.73 0.23 8.65
C LEU A 63 0.17 0.07 9.88
N LYS A 64 1.11 -0.88 9.83
CA LYS A 64 2.03 -1.25 10.92
C LYS A 64 3.48 -0.97 10.54
N ASN A 65 4.37 -0.94 11.53
CA ASN A 65 5.83 -0.75 11.33
C ASN A 65 6.17 0.39 10.35
N LYS A 66 5.60 1.58 10.60
CA LYS A 66 5.81 2.76 9.76
C LYS A 66 7.29 3.14 9.77
N LYS A 67 7.90 3.20 8.59
CA LYS A 67 9.35 3.34 8.41
C LYS A 67 9.77 4.75 8.05
N ASP A 68 9.13 5.30 7.02
CA ASP A 68 9.52 6.57 6.43
C ASP A 68 8.34 7.22 5.69
N VAL A 69 8.53 8.47 5.28
CA VAL A 69 7.70 9.14 4.27
C VAL A 69 8.59 9.40 3.06
N ASP A 70 8.38 8.63 2.00
CA ASP A 70 9.10 8.75 0.72
C ASP A 70 8.26 9.62 -0.22
N PHE A 71 8.72 10.87 -0.43
CA PHE A 71 7.95 11.95 -1.06
C PHE A 71 6.61 12.21 -0.38
N ASP A 72 5.53 11.63 -0.88
CA ASP A 72 4.15 11.79 -0.39
C ASP A 72 3.54 10.46 0.08
N CYS A 73 4.35 9.40 0.12
CA CYS A 73 3.92 8.05 0.46
C CYS A 73 4.42 7.63 1.84
N LEU A 74 3.51 7.24 2.72
CA LEU A 74 3.89 6.55 3.96
C LEU A 74 4.39 5.15 3.61
N VAL A 75 5.63 4.84 3.99
CA VAL A 75 6.25 3.53 3.78
C VAL A 75 6.02 2.68 5.02
N CYS A 76 5.24 1.60 4.91
CA CYS A 76 4.88 0.76 6.05
C CYS A 76 4.50 -0.68 5.67
N ASP A 77 4.42 -1.55 6.67
CA ASP A 77 3.83 -2.88 6.50
C ASP A 77 2.29 -2.76 6.48
N VAL A 78 1.66 -3.52 5.60
CA VAL A 78 0.21 -3.41 5.31
C VAL A 78 -0.46 -4.75 5.58
N TYR A 79 -1.55 -4.70 6.34
CA TYR A 79 -2.28 -5.88 6.74
C TYR A 79 -3.75 -5.77 6.33
N VAL A 80 -4.32 -6.89 5.87
CA VAL A 80 -5.76 -7.05 5.60
C VAL A 80 -6.24 -8.20 6.49
N ASP A 81 -7.29 -7.98 7.27
CA ASP A 81 -7.87 -8.99 8.17
C ASP A 81 -6.82 -9.65 9.11
N GLY A 82 -5.80 -8.89 9.52
CA GLY A 82 -4.71 -9.36 10.37
C GLY A 82 -3.56 -10.08 9.62
N GLU A 83 -3.66 -10.29 8.32
CA GLU A 83 -2.63 -10.92 7.49
C GLU A 83 -1.77 -9.89 6.76
N ASP A 84 -0.45 -10.11 6.78
CA ASP A 84 0.50 -9.29 6.01
C ASP A 84 0.33 -9.59 4.51
N ILE A 85 0.00 -8.57 3.72
CA ILE A 85 -0.28 -8.74 2.29
C ILE A 85 0.94 -9.25 1.50
N LYS A 86 2.15 -9.11 2.05
CA LYS A 86 3.38 -9.62 1.43
C LYS A 86 3.47 -11.14 1.46
N LYS A 87 2.71 -11.79 2.34
CA LYS A 87 2.58 -13.26 2.38
C LYS A 87 1.59 -13.77 1.35
N THR A 88 0.66 -12.91 0.94
CA THR A 88 -0.17 -13.15 -0.24
C THR A 88 0.74 -13.02 -1.47
N LYS A 89 0.71 -13.97 -2.40
CA LYS A 89 1.48 -13.88 -3.65
C LYS A 89 0.97 -12.68 -4.47
N LEU A 90 1.60 -11.53 -4.30
CA LEU A 90 1.41 -10.32 -5.11
C LEU A 90 2.05 -10.49 -6.49
#